data_AF-A0A7C1GKV4-F1
#
_entry.id   AF-A0A7C1GKV4-F1
#
_cell.length_a   1.000
_cell.length_b   1.000
_cell.length_c   1.000
_cell.angle_alpha   90.00
_cell.angle_beta   90.00
_cell.angle_gamma   90.00
#
_symmetry.space_group_name_H-M   'P 1'
#
loop_
_entity.id
_entity.type
_entity.pdbx_description
1 polymer ?
#
loop_
_entity_poly.entity_id
_entity_poly.type
_entity_poly.pdbx_seq_one_letter_code
_entity_poly.pdbx_strand_id
1 'polypeptide(L)'
;MSIGEAEESSYIVAKLLNSLKEVYTFKELEEILDMPSQLLWRYTTFSQFPERQTAKKILDAIRENRLIEKALKQALSGETRVAEEWRLLFNPRILNLVGYLAWKHFKDDEVNLVMTAGEKNSALAVV
;
A
#
# COMPACT_ATOMS: atom_id res chain seq x y z
N MET A 1 -16.75 0.22 -17.45
CA MET A 1 -16.11 0.69 -16.20
C MET A 1 -16.70 2.04 -15.84
N SER A 2 -17.28 2.15 -14.65
CA SER A 2 -17.99 3.36 -14.18
C SER A 2 -16.99 4.45 -13.73
N ILE A 3 -17.47 5.67 -13.56
CA ILE A 3 -16.68 6.80 -13.04
C ILE A 3 -16.15 6.49 -11.62
N GLY A 4 -16.91 5.71 -10.82
CA GLY A 4 -16.52 5.31 -9.47
C GLY A 4 -15.28 4.39 -9.42
N GLU A 5 -15.16 3.42 -10.34
CA GLU A 5 -13.98 2.54 -10.40
C GLU A 5 -12.68 3.30 -10.74
N ALA A 6 -12.80 4.44 -11.45
CA ALA A 6 -11.67 5.28 -11.82
C ALA A 6 -11.19 6.15 -10.64
N GLU A 7 -12.11 6.73 -9.87
CA GLU A 7 -11.77 7.47 -8.64
C GLU A 7 -11.18 6.55 -7.56
N GLU A 8 -11.75 5.35 -7.43
CA GLU A 8 -11.27 4.32 -6.52
C GLU A 8 -9.81 3.93 -6.83
N SER A 9 -9.48 3.75 -8.12
CA SER A 9 -8.11 3.46 -8.56
C SER A 9 -7.12 4.58 -8.18
N SER A 10 -7.51 5.85 -8.32
CA SER A 10 -6.64 7.01 -8.01
C SER A 10 -6.40 7.18 -6.52
N TYR A 11 -7.43 7.00 -5.68
CA TYR A 11 -7.28 7.04 -4.23
C TYR A 11 -6.41 5.88 -3.73
N ILE A 12 -6.64 4.66 -4.22
CA ILE A 12 -5.83 3.48 -3.87
C ILE A 12 -4.35 3.74 -4.18
N VAL A 13 -4.03 4.31 -5.35
CA VAL A 13 -2.64 4.63 -5.72
C VAL A 13 -2.02 5.62 -4.74
N ALA A 14 -2.71 6.72 -4.43
CA ALA A 14 -2.21 7.71 -3.49
C ALA A 14 -1.97 7.10 -2.09
N LYS A 15 -2.91 6.26 -1.62
CA LYS A 15 -2.80 5.53 -0.35
C LYS A 15 -1.63 4.56 -0.34
N LEU A 16 -1.40 3.83 -1.44
CA LEU A 16 -0.24 2.95 -1.62
C LEU A 16 1.07 3.72 -1.62
N LEU A 17 1.17 4.82 -2.36
CA LEU A 17 2.37 5.65 -2.37
C LEU A 17 2.68 6.23 -0.97
N ASN A 18 1.66 6.75 -0.28
CA ASN A 18 1.80 7.21 1.10
C ASN A 18 2.30 6.10 2.03
N SER A 19 1.81 4.88 1.84
CA SER A 19 2.18 3.72 2.65
C SER A 19 3.60 3.23 2.35
N LEU A 20 3.98 3.18 1.07
CA LEU A 20 5.33 2.80 0.61
C LEU A 20 6.39 3.79 1.10
N LYS A 21 6.04 5.05 1.35
CA LYS A 21 6.95 6.05 1.95
C LYS A 21 7.42 5.72 3.36
N GLU A 22 6.81 4.73 4.02
CA GLU A 22 7.31 4.19 5.29
C GLU A 22 8.65 3.49 5.13
N VAL A 23 8.87 2.86 3.98
CA VAL A 23 10.06 2.02 3.72
C VAL A 23 10.99 2.68 2.71
N TYR A 24 10.43 3.32 1.68
CA TYR A 24 11.19 3.93 0.59
C TYR A 24 11.31 5.44 0.76
N THR A 25 12.49 5.98 0.47
CA THR A 25 12.72 7.42 0.29
C THR A 25 12.05 7.92 -1.00
N PHE A 26 11.90 9.24 -1.13
CA PHE A 26 11.39 9.81 -2.39
C PHE A 26 12.31 9.51 -3.58
N LYS A 27 13.63 9.52 -3.34
CA LYS A 27 14.62 9.22 -4.38
C LYS A 27 14.47 7.79 -4.91
N GLU A 28 14.33 6.81 -4.01
CA GLU A 28 14.11 5.42 -4.43
C GLU A 28 12.79 5.27 -5.20
N LEU A 29 11.70 5.90 -4.73
CA LEU A 29 10.43 5.85 -5.47
C LEU A 29 10.51 6.57 -6.82
N GLU A 30 11.25 7.67 -6.92
CA GLU A 30 11.48 8.38 -8.19
C GLU A 30 12.21 7.48 -9.20
N GLU A 31 13.28 6.81 -8.76
CA GLU A 31 14.05 5.89 -9.60
C GLU A 31 13.22 4.67 -10.03
N ILE A 32 12.41 4.11 -9.13
CA ILE A 32 11.60 2.91 -9.39
C ILE A 32 10.37 3.21 -10.27
N LEU A 33 9.71 4.34 -10.03
CA LEU A 33 8.44 4.69 -10.67
C LEU A 33 8.62 5.62 -11.88
N ASP A 34 9.86 6.02 -12.19
CA ASP A 34 10.22 6.98 -13.23
C ASP A 34 9.36 8.25 -13.13
N MET A 35 9.31 8.84 -11.93
CA MET A 35 8.43 9.95 -11.61
C MET A 35 9.11 11.00 -10.73
N PRO A 36 9.04 12.29 -11.08
CA PRO A 36 9.62 13.36 -10.27
C PRO A 36 9.12 13.34 -8.82
N SER A 37 10.05 13.49 -7.86
CA SER A 37 9.78 13.55 -6.43
C SER A 37 8.71 14.59 -6.06
N GLN A 38 8.64 15.70 -6.80
CA GLN A 38 7.61 16.74 -6.60
C GLN A 38 6.20 16.21 -6.84
N LEU A 39 6.00 15.37 -7.87
CA LEU A 39 4.70 14.74 -8.15
C LEU A 39 4.41 13.65 -7.12
N LEU A 40 5.39 12.81 -6.80
CA LEU A 40 5.26 11.80 -5.76
C LEU A 40 4.85 12.44 -4.42
N TRP A 41 5.47 13.55 -4.04
CA TRP A 41 5.12 14.29 -2.83
C TRP A 41 3.64 14.67 -2.83
N ARG A 42 3.14 15.32 -3.89
CA ARG A 42 1.73 15.72 -4.01
C ARG A 42 0.76 14.56 -3.87
N TYR A 43 1.11 13.39 -4.42
CA TYR A 43 0.27 12.19 -4.31
C TYR A 43 0.33 11.59 -2.90
N THR A 44 1.53 11.49 -2.31
CA THR A 44 1.71 10.93 -0.97
C THR A 44 1.10 11.80 0.13
N THR A 45 0.98 13.12 -0.07
CA THR A 45 0.31 14.04 0.86
C THR A 45 -1.17 14.22 0.57
N PHE A 46 -1.72 13.51 -0.43
CA PHE A 46 -3.10 13.65 -0.90
C PHE A 46 -3.46 15.08 -1.35
N SER A 47 -2.45 15.91 -1.67
CA SER A 47 -2.67 17.27 -2.18
C SER A 47 -3.15 17.27 -3.63
N GLN A 48 -2.86 16.21 -4.38
CA GLN A 48 -3.44 15.91 -5.68
C GLN A 48 -3.59 14.39 -5.81
N PHE A 49 -4.58 13.94 -6.57
CA PHE A 49 -4.69 12.54 -6.98
C PHE A 49 -4.15 12.36 -8.41
N PRO A 50 -3.49 11.22 -8.71
CA PRO A 50 -3.06 10.92 -10.06
C PRO A 50 -4.27 10.72 -10.96
N GLU A 51 -4.19 11.22 -12.20
CA GLU A 51 -5.19 10.90 -13.23
C GLU A 51 -5.21 9.41 -13.55
N ARG A 52 -6.32 8.91 -14.11
CA ARG A 52 -6.55 7.49 -14.36
C ARG A 52 -5.39 6.78 -15.07
N GLN A 53 -4.81 7.39 -16.10
CA GLN A 53 -3.68 6.80 -16.83
C GLN A 53 -2.42 6.73 -15.97
N THR A 54 -2.14 7.80 -15.22
CA THR A 54 -0.99 7.88 -14.31
C THR A 54 -1.15 6.91 -13.14
N ALA A 55 -2.34 6.83 -12.56
CA ALA A 55 -2.72 5.87 -11.52
C ALA A 55 -2.44 4.43 -11.97
N LYS A 56 -2.88 4.08 -13.18
CA LYS A 56 -2.61 2.76 -13.77
C LYS A 56 -1.11 2.49 -13.93
N LYS A 57 -0.35 3.44 -14.51
CA LYS A 57 1.11 3.30 -14.67
C LYS A 57 1.82 3.06 -13.34
N ILE A 58 1.45 3.81 -12.30
CA ILE A 58 2.02 3.66 -10.95
C ILE A 58 1.68 2.27 -10.39
N LEU A 59 0.43 1.83 -10.49
CA LEU A 59 0.01 0.50 -10.03
C LEU A 59 0.75 -0.63 -10.75
N ASP A 60 0.91 -0.52 -12.07
CA ASP A 60 1.63 -1.50 -12.87
C ASP A 60 3.11 -1.55 -12.43
N ALA A 61 3.78 -0.40 -12.26
CA ALA A 61 5.15 -0.32 -11.76
C ALA A 61 5.31 -0.88 -10.33
N ILE A 62 4.37 -0.60 -9.42
CA ILE A 62 4.34 -1.17 -8.06
C ILE A 62 4.29 -2.69 -8.11
N ARG A 63 3.47 -3.25 -9.01
CA ARG A 63 3.30 -4.70 -9.18
C ARG A 63 4.52 -5.35 -9.82
N GLU A 64 5.02 -4.79 -10.91
CA GLU A 64 6.19 -5.31 -11.64
C GLU A 64 7.43 -5.34 -10.76
N ASN A 65 7.63 -4.31 -9.95
CA ASN A 65 8.75 -4.21 -9.02
C ASN A 65 8.54 -4.92 -7.68
N ARG A 66 7.34 -5.49 -7.43
CA ARG A 66 6.95 -6.14 -6.16
C ARG A 66 7.22 -5.26 -4.94
N LEU A 67 6.88 -3.97 -5.04
CA LEU A 67 7.24 -2.98 -4.01
C LEU A 67 6.55 -3.24 -2.68
N ILE A 68 5.31 -3.72 -2.70
CA ILE A 68 4.55 -4.02 -1.49
C ILE A 68 5.19 -5.18 -0.75
N GLU A 69 5.50 -6.27 -1.45
CA GLU A 69 6.11 -7.47 -0.88
C GLU A 69 7.51 -7.18 -0.34
N LYS A 70 8.30 -6.39 -1.06
CA LYS A 70 9.62 -5.92 -0.59
C LYS A 70 9.50 -5.02 0.63
N ALA A 71 8.55 -4.07 0.65
CA ALA A 71 8.29 -3.20 1.79
C ALA A 71 7.91 -3.99 3.04
N LEU A 72 6.97 -4.94 2.92
CA LEU A 72 6.57 -5.80 4.03
C LEU A 72 7.74 -6.66 4.54
N LYS A 73 8.52 -7.25 3.62
CA LYS A 73 9.71 -8.02 4.00
C LYS A 73 10.71 -7.16 4.76
N GLN A 74 10.99 -5.94 4.30
CA GLN A 74 11.92 -5.01 4.96
C GLN A 74 11.38 -4.54 6.31
N ALA A 75 10.11 -4.20 6.42
CA ALA A 75 9.48 -3.77 7.67
C ALA A 75 9.48 -4.87 8.74
N LEU A 76 9.32 -6.13 8.33
CA LEU A 76 9.30 -7.30 9.21
C LEU A 76 10.69 -7.89 9.50
N SER A 77 11.70 -7.55 8.70
CA SER A 77 13.08 -8.01 8.92
C SER A 77 13.69 -7.23 10.08
N GLY A 78 13.70 -7.81 11.27
CA GLY A 78 14.52 -7.36 12.40
C GLY A 78 15.96 -7.86 12.29
N GLU A 79 16.82 -7.46 13.23
CA GLU A 79 18.19 -8.01 13.36
C GLU A 79 18.20 -9.50 13.71
N THR A 80 17.07 -10.00 14.22
CA THR A 80 16.89 -11.41 14.59
C THR A 80 16.07 -12.14 13.52
N ARG A 81 16.19 -13.48 13.45
CA ARG A 81 15.35 -14.33 12.58
C ARG A 81 13.87 -14.39 13.02
N VAL A 82 13.45 -13.58 13.99
CA VAL A 82 12.09 -13.53 14.52
C VAL A 82 11.40 -12.29 13.97
N ALA A 83 10.22 -12.47 13.38
CA ALA A 83 9.43 -11.35 12.88
C ALA A 83 8.93 -10.49 14.05
N GLU A 84 9.22 -9.20 13.99
CA GLU A 84 8.73 -8.23 14.98
C GLU A 84 7.28 -7.84 14.66
N GLU A 85 6.31 -8.68 15.06
CA GLU A 85 4.87 -8.51 14.79
C GLU A 85 4.34 -7.09 15.08
N TRP A 86 4.85 -6.45 16.15
CA TRP A 86 4.43 -5.12 16.57
C TRP A 86 4.70 -4.04 15.51
N ARG A 87 5.75 -4.19 14.68
CA ARG A 87 6.06 -3.25 13.59
C ARG A 87 4.98 -3.24 12.52
N LEU A 88 4.27 -4.36 12.38
CA LEU A 88 3.18 -4.51 11.44
C LEU A 88 1.85 -4.09 12.09
N LEU A 89 1.57 -4.58 13.30
CA LEU A 89 0.26 -4.37 13.96
C LEU A 89 -0.01 -2.92 14.37
N PHE A 90 1.04 -2.11 14.59
CA PHE A 90 0.90 -0.73 15.09
C PHE A 90 1.39 0.34 14.10
N ASN A 91 1.65 -0.05 12.85
CA ASN A 91 2.02 0.90 11.80
C ASN A 91 0.90 0.99 10.75
N PRO A 92 0.09 2.07 10.74
CA PRO A 92 -1.03 2.21 9.81
C PRO A 92 -0.61 2.15 8.34
N ARG A 93 0.60 2.60 8.00
CA ARG A 93 1.10 2.53 6.62
C ARG A 93 1.41 1.10 6.20
N ILE A 94 2.04 0.31 7.08
CA ILE A 94 2.26 -1.11 6.83
C ILE A 94 0.93 -1.88 6.79
N LEU A 95 0.01 -1.58 7.69
CA LEU A 95 -1.34 -2.16 7.69
C LEU A 95 -2.10 -1.88 6.40
N ASN A 96 -2.02 -0.66 5.86
CA ASN A 96 -2.63 -0.32 4.57
C ASN A 96 -2.07 -1.15 3.41
N LEU A 97 -0.78 -1.49 3.45
CA LEU A 97 -0.17 -2.38 2.46
C LEU A 97 -0.74 -3.81 2.57
N VAL A 98 -0.93 -4.31 3.79
CA VAL A 98 -1.56 -5.61 4.04
C VAL A 98 -3.02 -5.61 3.61
N GLY A 99 -3.79 -4.57 3.98
CA GLY A 99 -5.18 -4.40 3.60
C GLY A 99 -5.38 -4.37 2.09
N TYR A 100 -4.50 -3.69 1.35
CA TYR A 100 -4.54 -3.72 -0.13
C TYR A 100 -4.30 -5.12 -0.70
N LEU A 101 -3.37 -5.91 -0.14
CA LEU A 101 -3.15 -7.28 -0.58
C LEU A 101 -4.35 -8.17 -0.28
N ALA A 102 -4.96 -8.02 0.90
CA ALA A 102 -6.17 -8.74 1.28
C ALA A 102 -7.33 -8.38 0.33
N TRP A 103 -7.61 -7.10 0.14
CA TRP A 103 -8.62 -6.63 -0.80
C TRP A 103 -8.37 -7.19 -2.20
N LYS A 104 -7.14 -7.13 -2.71
CA LYS A 104 -6.82 -7.64 -4.04
C LYS A 104 -7.03 -9.16 -4.17
N HIS A 105 -6.84 -9.91 -3.09
CA HIS A 105 -7.05 -11.36 -3.08
C HIS A 105 -8.53 -11.73 -3.04
N PHE A 106 -9.32 -11.00 -2.25
CA PHE A 106 -10.74 -11.32 -1.98
C PHE A 106 -11.75 -10.41 -2.72
N LYS A 107 -11.31 -9.46 -3.57
CA LYS A 107 -12.21 -8.49 -4.25
C LYS A 107 -13.27 -9.13 -5.15
N ASP A 108 -13.03 -10.35 -5.61
CA ASP A 108 -13.96 -11.10 -6.47
C ASP A 108 -14.84 -12.06 -5.64
N ASP A 109 -14.64 -12.12 -4.33
CA ASP A 109 -15.38 -12.97 -3.39
C ASP A 109 -16.46 -12.16 -2.65
N GLU A 110 -17.56 -12.82 -2.28
CA GLU A 110 -18.59 -12.23 -1.43
C GLU A 110 -18.16 -12.29 0.05
N VAL A 111 -17.39 -11.30 0.49
CA VAL A 111 -16.93 -11.20 1.88
C VAL A 111 -17.98 -10.50 2.73
N ASN A 112 -18.62 -11.25 3.64
CA ASN A 112 -19.63 -10.73 4.57
C ASN A 112 -19.10 -10.52 6.01
N LEU A 113 -17.95 -11.10 6.35
CA LEU A 113 -17.36 -11.04 7.67
C LEU A 113 -15.84 -11.21 7.60
N VAL A 114 -15.11 -10.32 8.28
CA VAL A 114 -13.67 -10.43 8.50
C VAL A 114 -13.44 -10.66 10.00
N MET A 115 -12.70 -11.70 10.34
CA MET A 115 -12.38 -12.05 11.74
C MET A 115 -10.87 -12.20 11.92
N THR A 116 -10.42 -11.98 13.14
CA THR A 116 -9.02 -12.16 13.54
C THR A 116 -8.95 -12.83 14.90
N ALA A 117 -7.86 -13.55 15.15
CA ALA A 117 -7.66 -14.28 16.41
C ALA A 117 -7.02 -13.36 17.46
N GLY A 118 -7.76 -13.08 18.53
CA GLY A 118 -7.28 -12.31 19.68
C GLY A 118 -7.25 -10.79 19.46
N GLU A 119 -7.42 -10.05 20.55
CA GLU A 119 -7.54 -8.59 20.54
C GLU A 119 -6.32 -7.89 19.92
N LYS A 120 -5.11 -8.43 20.15
CA LYS A 120 -3.87 -7.85 19.61
C LYS A 120 -3.85 -7.74 18.08
N ASN A 121 -4.62 -8.57 17.38
CA ASN A 121 -4.64 -8.63 15.92
C ASN A 121 -5.84 -7.88 15.31
N SER A 122 -6.65 -7.18 16.12
CA SER A 122 -7.85 -6.46 15.70
C SER A 122 -7.59 -5.49 14.55
N ALA A 123 -6.42 -4.85 14.54
CA ALA A 123 -6.01 -3.91 13.50
C ALA A 123 -5.95 -4.55 12.10
N LEU A 124 -5.70 -5.87 11.99
CA LEU A 124 -5.67 -6.57 10.70
C LEU A 124 -7.06 -6.77 10.10
N ALA A 125 -8.11 -6.82 10.92
CA ALA A 125 -9.47 -7.06 10.46
C ALA A 125 -10.16 -5.80 9.91
N VAL A 126 -9.58 -4.62 10.16
CA VAL A 126 -10.20 -3.31 9.86
C VAL A 126 -9.50 -2.55 8.72
N VAL A 127 -8.48 -3.14 8.08
CA VAL A 127 -7.61 -2.49 7.09
C VAL A 127 -7.86 -2.94 5.66
#